data_AF-A0A383D4U2-F1
#
_entry.id   AF-A0A383D4U2-F1
#
_cell.length_a   1.000
_cell.length_b   1.000
_cell.length_c   1.000
_cell.angle_alpha   90.00
_cell.angle_beta   90.00
_cell.angle_gamma   90.00
#
_symmetry.space_group_name_H-M   'P 1'
#
loop_
_entity.id
_entity.type
_entity.pdbx_description
1 polymer ?
#
loop_
_entity_poly.entity_id
_entity_poly.type
_entity_poly.pdbx_seq_one_letter_code
_entity_poly.pdbx_strand_id
1 'polypeptide(L)'
;MFVARVFTLYPEIFPGPFNQGLYKKALDKKIWSIVTVNIRDSADDKHKTVDDTPFGGGNGMIIKPDVIAKSIDKNTNKKEKIIYLSPKGKVFNQNIAKKLSKEKTINLICGHFEGIDQRFLETRNVEEISLGDYVLSGGETAAYVVLDSIIRLLPGVLGNKMSKMDESFE
;
A
#
# COMPACT_ATOMS: atom_id res chain seq x y z
N MET A 1 -14.70 3.51 -10.68
CA MET A 1 -13.56 4.28 -10.13
C MET A 1 -12.77 3.36 -9.21
N PHE A 2 -11.46 3.26 -9.43
CA PHE A 2 -10.53 2.50 -8.58
C PHE A 2 -10.15 3.33 -7.34
N VAL A 3 -9.99 2.69 -6.19
CA VAL A 3 -9.59 3.38 -4.94
C VAL A 3 -8.33 2.74 -4.38
N ALA A 4 -7.24 3.51 -4.34
CA ALA A 4 -6.02 3.16 -3.61
C ALA A 4 -6.09 3.74 -2.20
N ARG A 5 -6.18 2.88 -1.17
CA ARG A 5 -6.08 3.32 0.22
C ARG A 5 -4.70 2.97 0.75
N VAL A 6 -3.98 3.95 1.27
CA VAL A 6 -2.61 3.79 1.78
C VAL A 6 -2.58 4.07 3.27
N PHE A 7 -2.24 3.05 4.05
CA PHE A 7 -2.01 3.12 5.49
C PHE A 7 -0.52 3.40 5.70
N THR A 8 -0.19 4.57 6.21
CA THR A 8 1.19 5.05 6.30
C THR A 8 1.38 5.90 7.54
N LEU A 9 2.64 6.08 7.91
CA LEU A 9 3.07 7.09 8.87
C LEU A 9 3.28 8.47 8.21
N TYR A 10 3.36 8.57 6.89
CA TYR A 10 3.68 9.82 6.19
C TYR A 10 2.64 10.12 5.13
N PRO A 11 1.37 10.39 5.51
CA PRO A 11 0.29 10.62 4.56
C PRO A 11 0.55 11.80 3.59
N GLU A 12 1.32 12.79 4.02
CA GLU A 12 1.62 14.02 3.30
C GLU A 12 2.45 13.83 2.02
N ILE A 13 3.15 12.70 1.90
CA ILE A 13 3.96 12.45 0.70
C ILE A 13 3.08 12.12 -0.50
N PHE A 14 1.87 11.61 -0.28
CA PHE A 14 0.92 11.27 -1.33
C PHE A 14 0.03 12.48 -1.68
N PRO A 15 -0.39 12.64 -2.95
CA PRO A 15 -0.20 11.72 -4.08
C PRO A 15 1.20 11.79 -4.72
N GLY A 16 2.06 12.72 -4.30
CA GLY A 16 3.43 12.87 -4.76
C GLY A 16 3.56 12.87 -6.29
N PRO A 17 4.35 11.97 -6.91
CA PRO A 17 4.53 11.91 -8.36
C PRO A 17 3.22 11.69 -9.14
N PHE A 18 2.17 11.14 -8.51
CA PHE A 18 0.88 10.96 -9.17
C PHE A 18 0.12 12.26 -9.40
N ASN A 19 0.58 13.40 -8.86
CA ASN A 19 0.03 14.72 -9.18
C ASN A 19 0.59 15.30 -10.49
N GLN A 20 1.24 14.49 -11.32
CA GLN A 20 1.78 14.88 -12.62
C GLN A 20 1.33 13.95 -13.74
N GLY A 21 1.49 14.43 -14.98
CA GLY A 21 1.37 13.62 -16.19
C GLY A 21 0.05 12.88 -16.35
N LEU A 22 0.13 11.60 -16.75
CA LEU A 22 -1.03 10.76 -17.03
C LEU A 22 -1.83 10.42 -15.76
N TYR A 23 -1.15 10.25 -14.63
CA TYR A 23 -1.77 9.90 -13.34
C TYR A 23 -2.69 11.02 -12.86
N LYS A 24 -2.22 12.27 -12.94
CA LYS A 24 -3.01 13.45 -12.61
C LYS A 24 -4.25 13.56 -13.50
N LYS A 25 -4.07 13.44 -14.82
CA LYS A 25 -5.19 13.49 -15.77
C LYS A 25 -6.24 12.42 -15.46
N ALA A 26 -5.81 11.21 -15.08
CA ALA A 26 -6.70 10.13 -14.69
C ALA A 26 -7.38 10.37 -13.32
N LEU A 27 -6.68 11.01 -12.39
CA LEU A 27 -7.19 11.42 -11.08
C LEU A 27 -8.27 12.50 -11.24
N ASP A 28 -8.00 13.54 -12.05
CA ASP A 28 -8.94 14.63 -12.36
C ASP A 28 -10.22 14.11 -13.05
N LYS A 29 -10.08 13.08 -13.90
CA LYS A 29 -11.19 12.37 -14.54
C LYS A 29 -11.91 11.36 -13.62
N LYS A 30 -11.50 11.23 -12.35
CA LYS A 30 -12.06 10.29 -11.38
C LYS A 30 -12.04 8.83 -11.86
N ILE A 31 -11.04 8.46 -12.65
CA ILE A 31 -10.82 7.05 -13.06
C ILE A 31 -10.32 6.27 -11.86
N TRP A 32 -9.43 6.89 -11.08
CA TRP A 32 -8.91 6.39 -9.83
C TRP A 32 -8.89 7.50 -8.78
N SER A 33 -8.68 7.12 -7.52
CA SER A 33 -8.50 8.04 -6.39
C SER A 33 -7.52 7.44 -5.40
N ILE A 34 -6.91 8.30 -4.58
CA ILE A 34 -6.05 7.88 -3.47
C ILE A 34 -6.63 8.42 -2.16
N VAL A 35 -6.62 7.57 -1.13
CA VAL A 35 -7.01 7.91 0.23
C VAL A 35 -5.84 7.54 1.13
N THR A 36 -5.28 8.51 1.85
CA THR A 36 -4.26 8.24 2.86
C THR A 36 -4.90 8.11 4.23
N VAL A 37 -4.42 7.13 4.99
CA VAL A 37 -4.81 6.89 6.39
C VAL A 37 -3.55 6.96 7.22
N ASN A 38 -3.48 7.95 8.11
CA ASN A 38 -2.38 8.06 9.06
C ASN A 38 -2.58 7.04 10.18
N ILE A 39 -1.67 6.07 10.30
CA ILE A 39 -1.76 5.04 11.35
C ILE A 39 -1.71 5.66 12.75
N ARG A 40 -0.99 6.79 12.92
CA ARG A 40 -0.90 7.52 14.19
C ARG A 40 -2.25 7.99 14.73
N ASP A 41 -3.24 8.20 13.87
CA ASP A 41 -4.57 8.64 14.30
C ASP A 41 -5.39 7.52 14.97
N SER A 42 -4.86 6.30 15.02
CA SER A 42 -5.47 5.17 15.72
C SER A 42 -4.83 4.87 17.07
N ALA A 43 -3.70 5.49 17.40
CA ALA A 43 -3.06 5.38 18.70
C ALA A 43 -3.94 6.02 19.80
N ASP A 44 -3.97 5.42 20.99
CA ASP A 44 -4.81 5.85 22.11
C ASP A 44 -4.10 6.88 23.02
N ASP A 45 -2.77 6.94 22.99
CA ASP A 45 -2.00 7.83 23.83
C ASP A 45 -1.84 9.23 23.22
N LYS A 46 -1.57 10.22 24.09
CA LYS A 46 -1.40 11.63 23.70
C LYS A 46 -0.24 11.86 22.71
N HIS A 47 0.77 11.01 22.73
CA HIS A 47 1.96 11.12 21.87
C HIS A 47 1.77 10.43 20.51
N LYS A 48 0.62 9.77 20.30
CA LYS A 48 0.29 8.99 19.12
C LYS A 48 1.36 7.92 18.81
N THR A 49 1.77 7.20 19.85
CA THR A 49 2.78 6.14 19.74
C THR A 49 2.24 4.97 18.92
N VAL A 50 2.96 4.60 17.86
CA VAL A 50 2.57 3.55 16.91
C VAL A 50 3.46 2.32 16.99
N ASP A 51 4.60 2.44 17.64
CA ASP A 51 5.66 1.45 17.67
C ASP A 51 6.07 1.13 19.11
N ASP A 52 6.65 -0.07 19.29
CA ASP A 52 7.22 -0.50 20.56
C ASP A 52 8.40 -1.45 20.31
N THR A 53 9.19 -1.68 21.34
CA THR A 53 10.31 -2.61 21.33
C THR A 53 9.84 -4.06 21.09
N PRO A 54 10.57 -4.85 20.28
CA PRO A 54 10.22 -6.23 20.03
C PRO A 54 10.38 -7.09 21.29
N PHE A 55 9.38 -7.96 21.55
CA PHE A 55 9.55 -9.03 22.52
C PHE A 55 10.69 -9.97 22.11
N GLY A 56 11.55 -10.35 23.05
CA GLY A 56 12.76 -11.12 22.79
C GLY A 56 14.02 -10.27 22.63
N GLY A 57 13.90 -8.94 22.66
CA GLY A 57 15.02 -8.01 22.51
C GLY A 57 15.44 -7.85 21.05
N GLY A 58 16.54 -7.10 20.84
CA GLY A 58 17.01 -6.68 19.52
C GLY A 58 17.04 -5.16 19.39
N ASN A 59 17.52 -4.69 18.24
CA ASN A 59 17.51 -3.27 17.91
C ASN A 59 16.25 -2.92 17.10
N GLY A 60 15.82 -1.67 17.18
CA GLY A 60 14.69 -1.17 16.41
C GLY A 60 13.34 -1.31 17.11
N MET A 61 12.27 -0.99 16.39
CA MET A 61 10.90 -0.94 16.88
C MET A 61 9.98 -1.69 15.91
N ILE A 62 8.82 -2.13 16.37
CA ILE A 62 7.79 -2.79 15.56
C ILE A 62 6.48 -2.04 15.72
N ILE A 63 5.73 -1.87 14.64
CA ILE A 63 4.39 -1.27 14.69
C ILE A 63 3.47 -2.16 15.55
N LYS A 64 2.86 -1.53 16.55
CA LYS A 64 2.03 -2.21 17.54
C LYS A 64 0.77 -2.81 16.90
N PRO A 65 0.38 -4.05 17.26
CA PRO A 65 -0.74 -4.77 16.63
C PRO A 65 -2.10 -4.12 16.89
N ASP A 66 -2.32 -3.56 18.08
CA ASP A 66 -3.55 -2.85 18.47
C ASP A 66 -3.79 -1.61 17.60
N VAL A 67 -2.76 -0.80 17.40
CA VAL A 67 -2.84 0.46 16.65
C VAL A 67 -3.12 0.20 15.17
N ILE A 68 -2.36 -0.73 14.55
CA ILE A 68 -2.58 -1.07 13.14
C ILE A 68 -3.92 -1.77 12.91
N ALA A 69 -4.34 -2.67 13.80
CA ALA A 69 -5.63 -3.33 13.71
C ALA A 69 -6.77 -2.31 13.78
N LYS A 70 -6.73 -1.38 14.74
CA LYS A 70 -7.73 -0.31 14.87
C LYS A 70 -7.77 0.60 13.64
N SER A 71 -6.61 0.94 13.08
CA SER A 71 -6.52 1.73 11.85
C SER A 71 -7.18 1.03 10.67
N ILE A 72 -6.87 -0.25 10.48
CA ILE A 72 -7.41 -1.05 9.38
C ILE A 72 -8.90 -1.32 9.56
N ASP A 73 -9.32 -1.75 10.75
CA ASP A 73 -10.71 -2.11 11.05
C ASP A 73 -11.65 -0.88 10.95
N LYS A 74 -11.15 0.33 11.22
CA LYS A 74 -11.92 1.58 11.08
C LYS A 74 -12.09 2.03 9.62
N ASN A 75 -11.14 1.70 8.75
CA ASN A 75 -11.05 2.28 7.40
C ASN A 75 -11.30 1.26 6.27
N THR A 76 -11.52 -0.01 6.59
CA THR A 76 -11.73 -1.09 5.62
C THR A 76 -12.95 -1.93 5.97
N ASN A 77 -13.51 -2.61 4.97
CA ASN A 77 -14.52 -3.64 5.18
C ASN A 77 -13.86 -5.04 5.16
N LYS A 78 -14.44 -6.02 5.85
CA LYS A 78 -13.92 -7.40 5.94
C LYS A 78 -13.67 -8.12 4.60
N LYS A 79 -14.24 -7.62 3.49
CA LYS A 79 -14.09 -8.19 2.15
C LYS A 79 -13.00 -7.50 1.32
N GLU A 80 -12.50 -6.36 1.78
CA GLU A 80 -11.48 -5.62 1.05
C GLU A 80 -10.12 -6.29 1.24
N LYS A 81 -9.38 -6.39 0.14
CA LYS A 81 -8.04 -6.96 0.14
C LYS A 81 -7.08 -6.02 0.88
N ILE A 82 -6.29 -6.58 1.79
CA ILE A 82 -5.25 -5.87 2.55
C ILE A 82 -3.90 -6.44 2.14
N ILE A 83 -3.00 -5.55 1.73
CA ILE A 83 -1.68 -5.88 1.25
C ILE A 83 -0.65 -5.17 2.12
N TYR A 84 0.28 -5.91 2.71
CA TYR A 84 1.44 -5.37 3.38
C TYR A 84 2.65 -5.38 2.43
N LEU A 85 3.26 -4.21 2.23
CA LEU A 85 4.46 -4.06 1.41
C LEU A 85 5.68 -4.42 2.25
N SER A 86 6.18 -5.63 2.04
CA SER A 86 7.16 -6.31 2.88
C SER A 86 8.18 -7.05 2.00
N PRO A 87 9.49 -6.97 2.28
CA PRO A 87 10.50 -7.71 1.51
C PRO A 87 10.34 -9.23 1.62
N LYS A 88 9.62 -9.73 2.65
CA LYS A 88 9.29 -11.16 2.84
C LYS A 88 8.13 -11.64 1.97
N GLY A 89 7.42 -10.72 1.33
CA GLY A 89 6.24 -11.02 0.54
C GLY A 89 6.51 -11.66 -0.81
N LYS A 90 5.44 -12.00 -1.52
CA LYS A 90 5.53 -12.47 -2.90
C LYS A 90 6.08 -11.35 -3.78
N VAL A 91 7.10 -11.67 -4.60
CA VAL A 91 7.69 -10.69 -5.53
C VAL A 91 6.64 -10.17 -6.50
N PHE A 92 6.47 -8.85 -6.52
CA PHE A 92 5.55 -8.12 -7.37
C PHE A 92 5.96 -8.26 -8.84
N ASN A 93 4.98 -8.50 -9.71
CA ASN A 93 5.19 -8.62 -11.15
C ASN A 93 3.94 -8.18 -11.92
N GLN A 94 4.06 -8.12 -13.24
CA GLN A 94 3.00 -7.65 -14.12
C GLN A 94 1.69 -8.47 -14.00
N ASN A 95 1.78 -9.78 -13.75
CA ASN A 95 0.59 -10.62 -13.52
C ASN A 95 -0.13 -10.24 -12.21
N ILE A 96 0.61 -9.92 -11.16
CA ILE A 96 0.03 -9.41 -9.91
C ILE A 96 -0.60 -8.04 -10.15
N ALA A 97 0.05 -7.13 -10.87
CA ALA A 97 -0.52 -5.82 -11.23
C ALA A 97 -1.83 -5.95 -12.04
N LYS A 98 -1.86 -6.86 -13.03
CA LYS A 98 -3.07 -7.20 -13.82
C LYS A 98 -4.19 -7.76 -12.95
N LYS A 99 -3.87 -8.56 -11.93
CA LYS A 99 -4.88 -9.07 -10.98
C LYS A 99 -5.41 -7.93 -10.11
N LEU A 100 -4.54 -7.13 -9.53
CA LEU A 100 -4.92 -6.05 -8.62
C LEU A 100 -5.65 -4.89 -9.31
N SER A 101 -5.39 -4.62 -10.59
CA SER A 101 -6.12 -3.60 -11.36
C SER A 101 -7.59 -3.92 -11.63
N LYS A 102 -8.01 -5.18 -11.40
CA LYS A 102 -9.41 -5.60 -11.48
C LYS A 102 -10.19 -5.36 -10.19
N GLU A 103 -9.49 -5.08 -9.09
CA GLU A 103 -10.13 -4.78 -7.80
C GLU A 103 -10.77 -3.40 -7.82
N LYS A 104 -11.85 -3.21 -7.06
CA LYS A 104 -12.45 -1.87 -6.88
C LYS A 104 -11.63 -1.01 -5.92
N THR A 105 -11.08 -1.65 -4.89
CA THR A 105 -10.33 -1.01 -3.82
C THR A 105 -9.17 -1.91 -3.43
N ILE A 106 -8.01 -1.31 -3.22
CA ILE A 106 -6.86 -1.98 -2.59
C ILE A 106 -6.42 -1.20 -1.37
N ASN A 107 -6.03 -1.93 -0.33
CA ASN A 107 -5.47 -1.37 0.90
C ASN A 107 -4.00 -1.73 0.96
N LEU A 108 -3.12 -0.74 0.87
CA LEU A 108 -1.68 -0.91 0.98
C LEU A 108 -1.22 -0.44 2.36
N ILE A 109 -0.54 -1.31 3.10
CA ILE A 109 0.13 -0.96 4.35
C ILE A 109 1.59 -0.70 4.05
N CYS A 110 2.04 0.52 4.35
CA CYS A 110 3.43 0.90 4.31
C CYS A 110 4.05 0.63 5.68
N GLY A 111 4.87 -0.43 5.77
CA GLY A 111 5.65 -0.71 6.98
C GLY A 111 6.73 0.34 7.22
N HIS A 112 7.14 0.43 8.49
CA HIS A 112 8.26 1.23 8.98
C HIS A 112 9.00 0.44 10.06
N PHE A 113 10.13 0.97 10.49
CA PHE A 113 10.97 0.35 11.51
C PHE A 113 11.37 -1.08 11.10
N GLU A 114 11.33 -2.05 12.01
CA GLU A 114 11.60 -3.47 11.73
C GLU A 114 10.38 -4.23 11.19
N GLY A 115 9.23 -3.56 11.08
CA GLY A 115 8.00 -4.10 10.49
C GLY A 115 6.77 -3.99 11.38
N ILE A 116 5.86 -4.94 11.21
CA ILE A 116 4.56 -5.00 11.89
C ILE A 116 4.48 -6.30 12.68
N ASP A 117 3.82 -6.25 13.84
CA ASP A 117 3.59 -7.42 14.67
C ASP A 117 2.88 -8.55 13.91
N GLN A 118 3.47 -9.74 13.97
CA GLN A 118 3.03 -10.92 13.22
C GLN A 118 1.56 -11.31 13.50
N ARG A 119 1.07 -11.09 14.72
CA ARG A 119 -0.32 -11.44 15.10
C ARG A 119 -1.35 -10.66 14.30
N PHE A 120 -1.03 -9.42 13.93
CA PHE A 120 -1.90 -8.64 13.05
C PHE A 120 -1.99 -9.29 11.65
N LEU A 121 -0.85 -9.67 11.07
CA LEU A 121 -0.80 -10.27 9.73
C LEU A 121 -1.61 -11.57 9.65
N GLU A 122 -1.46 -12.42 10.67
CA GLU A 122 -2.15 -13.72 10.76
C GLU A 122 -3.67 -13.59 10.97
N THR A 123 -4.10 -12.58 11.74
CA THR A 123 -5.52 -12.45 12.09
C THR A 123 -6.36 -11.69 11.07
N ARG A 124 -5.72 -10.92 10.16
CA ARG A 124 -6.39 -10.04 9.17
C ARG A 124 -6.24 -10.51 7.73
N ASN A 125 -5.73 -11.73 7.51
CA ASN A 125 -5.54 -12.32 6.18
C ASN A 125 -4.79 -11.36 5.24
N VAL A 126 -3.70 -10.80 5.74
CA VAL A 126 -2.90 -9.80 5.01
C VAL A 126 -2.04 -10.51 3.97
N GLU A 127 -2.12 -10.08 2.71
CA GLU A 127 -1.22 -10.57 1.66
C GLU A 127 0.08 -9.76 1.70
N GLU A 128 1.23 -10.42 1.77
CA GLU A 128 2.52 -9.73 1.69
C GLU A 128 3.03 -9.65 0.25
N ILE A 129 3.46 -8.47 -0.18
CA ILE A 129 4.07 -8.23 -1.50
C ILE A 129 5.43 -7.57 -1.32
N SER A 130 6.44 -8.14 -1.97
CA SER A 130 7.81 -7.61 -2.06
C SER A 130 8.02 -6.93 -3.41
N LEU A 131 8.85 -5.88 -3.46
CA LEU A 131 9.29 -5.31 -4.75
C LEU A 131 10.52 -6.00 -5.34
N GLY A 132 11.18 -6.87 -4.59
CA GLY A 132 12.41 -7.55 -4.99
C GLY A 132 13.40 -7.66 -3.84
N ASP A 133 14.60 -8.15 -4.17
CA ASP A 133 15.63 -8.54 -3.20
C ASP A 133 16.48 -7.35 -2.75
N TYR A 134 15.81 -6.38 -2.11
CA TYR A 134 16.42 -5.19 -1.52
C TYR A 134 15.56 -4.63 -0.39
N VAL A 135 16.16 -3.80 0.45
CA VAL A 135 15.52 -3.21 1.63
C VAL A 135 15.28 -1.72 1.41
N LEU A 136 14.08 -1.26 1.74
CA LEU A 136 13.70 0.16 1.76
C LEU A 136 13.51 0.61 3.21
N SER A 137 13.60 1.91 3.47
CA SER A 137 13.34 2.49 4.79
C SER A 137 11.88 2.41 5.21
N GLY A 138 10.97 2.23 4.25
CA GLY A 138 9.54 2.10 4.49
C GLY A 138 8.79 1.69 3.23
N GLY A 139 7.52 1.34 3.39
CA GLY A 139 6.68 0.84 2.29
C GLY A 139 6.14 1.92 1.35
N GLU A 140 6.41 3.20 1.58
CA GLU A 140 5.85 4.31 0.80
C GLU A 140 6.37 4.35 -0.64
N THR A 141 7.69 4.23 -0.82
CA THR A 141 8.30 4.09 -2.15
C THR A 141 7.79 2.84 -2.84
N ALA A 142 7.57 1.75 -2.08
CA ALA A 142 6.99 0.54 -2.62
C ALA A 142 5.55 0.74 -3.10
N ALA A 143 4.75 1.51 -2.36
CA ALA A 143 3.39 1.83 -2.74
C ALA A 143 3.34 2.61 -4.04
N TYR A 144 4.27 3.55 -4.27
CA TYR A 144 4.37 4.24 -5.55
C TYR A 144 4.59 3.28 -6.72
N VAL A 145 5.53 2.34 -6.63
CA VAL A 145 5.82 1.40 -7.72
C VAL A 145 4.62 0.47 -7.99
N VAL A 146 3.99 -0.05 -6.94
CA VAL A 146 2.81 -0.93 -7.06
C VAL A 146 1.64 -0.17 -7.67
N LEU A 147 1.36 1.03 -7.17
CA LEU A 147 0.25 1.85 -7.66
C LEU A 147 0.48 2.34 -9.09
N ASP A 148 1.68 2.76 -9.45
CA ASP A 148 2.04 3.15 -10.82
C ASP A 148 1.68 2.05 -11.82
N SER A 149 2.16 0.82 -11.53
CA SER A 149 1.93 -0.36 -12.35
C SER A 149 0.44 -0.70 -12.47
N ILE A 150 -0.33 -0.56 -11.38
CA ILE A 150 -1.76 -0.85 -11.37
C ILE A 150 -2.58 0.22 -12.10
N ILE A 151 -2.31 1.51 -11.82
CA ILE A 151 -3.07 2.64 -12.36
C ILE A 151 -2.92 2.69 -13.87
N ARG A 152 -1.71 2.43 -14.40
CA ARG A 152 -1.45 2.40 -15.84
C ARG A 152 -2.33 1.37 -16.58
N LEU A 153 -2.68 0.27 -15.91
CA LEU A 153 -3.54 -0.78 -16.45
C LEU A 153 -5.03 -0.43 -16.46
N LEU A 154 -5.47 0.58 -15.71
CA LEU A 154 -6.88 0.93 -15.63
C LEU A 154 -7.43 1.45 -16.99
N PRO A 155 -8.68 1.09 -17.34
CA PRO A 155 -9.32 1.61 -18.54
C PRO A 155 -9.41 3.14 -18.53
N GLY A 156 -8.98 3.78 -19.61
CA GLY A 156 -9.03 5.24 -19.78
C GLY A 156 -7.82 6.00 -19.24
N VAL A 157 -6.83 5.31 -18.64
CA VAL A 157 -5.57 5.92 -18.20
C VAL A 157 -4.58 6.05 -19.36
N LEU A 158 -4.28 4.94 -20.03
CA LEU A 158 -3.51 4.96 -21.28
C LEU A 158 -4.41 5.38 -22.46
N GLY A 159 -3.91 6.30 -23.30
CA GLY A 159 -4.65 6.85 -24.43
C GLY A 159 -4.78 5.89 -25.63
N ASN A 160 -3.86 4.95 -25.80
CA ASN A 160 -3.87 3.98 -26.90
C ASN A 160 -4.02 2.55 -26.36
N LYS A 161 -5.05 1.84 -26.82
CA LYS A 161 -5.33 0.45 -26.41
C LYS A 161 -4.24 -0.54 -26.89
N MET A 162 -3.58 -0.25 -28.01
CA MET A 162 -2.52 -1.10 -28.57
C MET A 162 -1.22 -1.04 -27.78
N SER A 163 -0.95 0.06 -27.06
CA SER A 163 0.26 0.22 -26.27
C SER A 163 0.45 -0.84 -25.20
N LYS A 164 -0.62 -1.52 -24.76
CA LYS A 164 -0.55 -2.61 -23.79
C LYS A 164 -0.11 -3.95 -24.37
N MET A 165 -0.16 -4.14 -25.70
CA MET A 165 0.14 -5.45 -26.33
C MET A 165 1.62 -5.61 -26.69
N ASP A 166 2.33 -4.49 -26.85
CA ASP A 166 3.75 -4.46 -27.22
C ASP A 166 4.67 -4.17 -26.01
N GLU A 167 4.12 -4.20 -24.79
CA GLU A 167 4.87 -3.97 -23.55
C GLU A 167 5.63 -5.23 -23.12
N SER A 168 6.77 -5.04 -22.45
CA SER A 168 7.52 -6.17 -21.87
C SER A 168 6.69 -6.87 -20.80
N PHE A 169 6.83 -8.21 -20.72
CA PHE A 169 6.14 -9.07 -19.74
C PHE A 169 4.62 -9.20 -19.91
N GLU A 170 4.11 -8.92 -21.11
CA GLU A 170 2.70 -9.09 -21.50
C GLU A 170 2.32 -10.49 -21.96
#